data_AF-A0A1Y0CR51-F1
#
_entry.id   AF-A0A1Y0CR51-F1
#
_cell.length_a   1.000
_cell.length_b   1.000
_cell.length_c   1.000
_cell.angle_alpha   90.00
_cell.angle_beta   90.00
_cell.angle_gamma   90.00
#
_symmetry.space_group_name_H-M   'P 1'
#
loop_
_entity.id
_entity.type
_entity.pdbx_description
1 polymer ?
#
loop_
_entity_poly.entity_id
_entity_poly.type
_entity_poly.pdbx_seq_one_letter_code
_entity_poly.pdbx_strand_id
1 'polypeptide(L)' 'MKSFETFVNKYHKRWIRDDEDIDAVAYSIVNSFTREQCIDLIAELSDEELHQVVAELVMEQVKELLISGDNGDQGLLH' A
#
# COMPACT_ATOMS: atom_id res chain seq x y z
N MET A 1 -10.26 10.73 -3.47
CA MET A 1 -9.23 9.70 -3.16
C MET A 1 -8.46 9.42 -4.43
N LYS A 2 -7.13 9.52 -4.43
CA LYS A 2 -6.35 8.84 -5.48
C LYS A 2 -6.76 7.36 -5.45
N SER A 3 -7.08 6.78 -6.60
CA SER A 3 -7.65 5.43 -6.66
C SER A 3 -6.67 4.42 -6.08
N PHE A 4 -7.18 3.30 -5.57
CA PHE A 4 -6.40 2.13 -5.12
C PHE A 4 -5.31 1.73 -6.15
N GLU A 5 -5.59 1.97 -7.42
CA GLU A 5 -4.68 1.83 -8.55
C GLU A 5 -3.38 2.65 -8.42
N THR A 6 -3.44 3.86 -7.86
CA THR A 6 -2.25 4.69 -7.62
C THR A 6 -1.38 4.11 -6.51
N PHE A 7 -1.99 3.55 -5.47
CA PHE A 7 -1.29 2.84 -4.40
C PHE A 7 -0.60 1.58 -4.93
N VAL A 8 -1.33 0.75 -5.69
CA VAL A 8 -0.79 -0.47 -6.32
C VAL A 8 0.38 -0.14 -7.23
N ASN A 9 0.26 0.87 -8.09
CA ASN A 9 1.32 1.25 -9.04
C ASN A 9 2.58 1.82 -8.36
N LYS A 10 2.44 2.49 -7.21
CA LYS A 10 3.56 3.02 -6.43
C LYS A 10 4.38 1.90 -5.79
N TYR A 11 3.69 0.91 -5.21
CA TYR A 11 4.35 -0.22 -4.53
C TYR A 11 4.86 -1.27 -5.50
N HIS A 12 4.14 -1.55 -6.59
CA HIS A 12 4.62 -2.44 -7.66
C HIS A 12 6.01 -2.00 -8.18
N LYS A 13 6.21 -0.70 -8.41
CA LYS A 13 7.51 -0.17 -8.86
C LYS A 13 8.59 -0.15 -7.77
N ARG A 14 8.19 -0.10 -6.49
CA ARG A 14 9.11 -0.05 -5.35
C ARG A 14 9.65 -1.45 -5.01
N TRP A 15 8.78 -2.45 -5.00
CA TRP A 15 9.14 -3.84 -4.71
C TRP A 15 10.01 -4.46 -5.82
N ILE A 16 9.95 -3.92 -7.04
CA ILE A 16 10.84 -4.30 -8.14
C ILE A 16 12.22 -3.60 -8.04
N ARG A 17 12.35 -2.51 -7.26
CA ARG A 17 13.56 -1.68 -7.18
C ARG A 17 14.38 -1.84 -5.89
N ASP A 18 13.80 -2.35 -4.81
CA ASP A 18 14.50 -2.51 -3.53
C ASP A 18 15.01 -3.97 -3.40
N ASP A 19 16.34 -4.10 -3.23
CA ASP A 19 17.17 -5.32 -3.28
C ASP A 19 16.94 -6.32 -2.12
N GLU A 20 15.70 -6.67 -1.77
CA GLU A 20 15.44 -7.79 -0.86
C GLU A 20 14.71 -8.92 -1.60
N ASP A 21 15.46 -10.00 -1.90
CA ASP A 21 14.96 -11.20 -2.60
C ASP A 21 13.64 -11.73 -2.01
N ILE A 22 13.44 -11.54 -0.70
CA ILE A 22 12.27 -12.02 0.03
C ILE A 22 11.01 -11.26 -0.37
N ASP A 23 11.07 -9.94 -0.53
CA ASP A 23 9.91 -9.12 -0.92
C ASP A 23 9.47 -9.43 -2.36
N ALA A 24 10.44 -9.62 -3.26
CA ALA A 24 10.18 -10.04 -4.63
C ALA A 24 9.54 -11.44 -4.70
N VAL A 25 10.02 -12.38 -3.85
CA VAL A 25 9.45 -13.73 -3.74
C VAL A 25 8.03 -13.68 -3.17
N ALA A 26 7.80 -12.94 -2.09
CA ALA A 26 6.49 -12.78 -1.48
C ALA A 26 5.48 -12.18 -2.47
N TYR A 27 5.91 -11.17 -3.24
CA TYR A 27 5.10 -10.60 -4.30
C TYR A 27 4.79 -11.61 -5.40
N SER A 28 5.79 -12.36 -5.87
CA SER A 28 5.58 -13.37 -6.91
C SER A 28 4.59 -14.45 -6.49
N ILE A 29 4.60 -14.85 -5.21
CA ILE A 29 3.65 -15.82 -4.66
C ILE A 29 2.25 -15.24 -4.71
N VAL A 30 2.02 -14.05 -4.14
CA VAL A 30 0.69 -13.43 -4.10
C VAL A 30 0.19 -13.07 -5.51
N ASN A 31 1.07 -12.65 -6.41
CA ASN A 31 0.72 -12.33 -7.79
C ASN A 31 0.29 -13.56 -8.62
N SER A 32 0.60 -14.78 -8.15
CA SER A 32 0.11 -16.01 -8.77
C SER A 32 -1.32 -16.39 -8.36
N PHE A 33 -1.87 -15.73 -7.34
CA PHE A 33 -3.19 -16.03 -6.82
C PHE A 33 -4.29 -15.45 -7.70
N THR A 34 -5.41 -16.17 -7.78
CA THR A 34 -6.65 -15.61 -8.31
C THR A 34 -7.24 -14.60 -7.33
N ARG A 35 -8.15 -13.75 -7.81
CA ARG A 35 -8.89 -12.82 -6.96
C ARG A 35 -9.60 -13.52 -5.80
N GLU A 36 -10.18 -14.68 -6.07
CA GLU A 36 -10.92 -15.47 -5.08
C GLU A 36 -10.00 -15.97 -3.97
N GLN A 37 -8.83 -16.51 -4.34
CA GLN A 37 -7.82 -16.95 -3.38
C GLN A 37 -7.31 -15.80 -2.49
N CYS A 38 -7.18 -14.58 -3.03
CA CYS A 38 -6.83 -13.41 -2.21
C CYS A 38 -7.95 -13.03 -1.23
N ILE A 39 -9.22 -13.17 -1.62
CA ILE A 39 -10.37 -12.87 -0.74
C ILE A 39 -10.45 -13.92 0.36
N ASP A 40 -10.27 -15.20 0.03
CA ASP A 40 -10.25 -16.30 0.99
C ASP A 40 -9.15 -16.10 2.04
N LEU A 41 -7.94 -15.74 1.60
CA LEU A 41 -6.82 -15.45 2.51
C LEU A 41 -7.13 -14.30 3.49
N ILE A 42 -7.77 -13.24 3.00
CA ILE A 42 -8.18 -12.11 3.85
C ILE A 42 -9.26 -12.54 4.85
N ALA A 43 -10.18 -13.42 4.45
CA ALA A 43 -11.25 -13.93 5.31
C ALA A 43 -10.75 -14.87 6.42
N GLU A 44 -9.58 -15.49 6.24
CA GLU A 44 -8.94 -16.35 7.23
C GLU A 44 -8.16 -15.59 8.31
N LEU A 45 -7.86 -14.30 8.09
CA LEU A 45 -7.15 -13.48 9.07
C LEU A 45 -7.98 -13.28 10.33
N SER A 46 -7.31 -13.26 11.47
CA SER A 46 -7.93 -12.75 12.71
C SER A 46 -8.23 -11.26 12.61
N ASP A 47 -9.11 -10.75 13.47
CA ASP A 47 -9.43 -9.33 13.53
C ASP A 47 -8.17 -8.46 13.72
N GLU A 48 -7.21 -8.89 14.54
CA GLU A 48 -5.96 -8.16 14.77
C GLU A 48 -5.09 -8.09 13.51
N GLU A 49 -4.94 -9.20 12.79
CA GLU A 49 -4.17 -9.28 11.54
C GLU A 49 -4.84 -8.46 10.43
N LEU A 50 -6.17 -8.55 10.32
CA LEU A 50 -6.94 -7.77 9.36
C LEU A 50 -6.82 -6.27 9.63
N HIS A 51 -6.93 -5.85 10.91
CA HIS A 51 -6.74 -4.45 11.29
C HIS A 51 -5.34 -3.95 10.94
N GLN A 52 -4.30 -4.77 11.12
CA GLN A 52 -2.93 -4.41 10.76
C GLN A 52 -2.78 -4.19 9.25
N VAL A 53 -3.29 -5.10 8.41
CA VAL A 53 -3.25 -4.97 6.95
C VAL A 53 -4.01 -3.72 6.48
N VAL A 54 -5.18 -3.46 7.06
CA VAL A 54 -5.97 -2.26 6.75
C VAL A 54 -5.25 -1.00 7.21
N ALA A 55 -4.60 -1.01 8.37
CA ALA A 55 -3.83 0.11 8.89
C ALA A 55 -2.67 0.48 7.97
N GLU A 56 -1.95 -0.51 7.43
CA GLU A 56 -0.87 -0.27 6.46
C GLU A 56 -1.35 0.42 5.18
N LEU A 57 -2.49 -0.04 4.65
CA LEU A 57 -3.13 0.59 3.49
C LEU A 57 -3.56 2.04 3.77
N VAL A 58 -4.14 2.29 4.94
CA VAL A 58 -4.64 3.62 5.33
C VAL A 58 -3.51 4.57 5.68
N MET A 59 -2.46 4.09 6.33
CA MET A 59 -1.29 4.89 6.74
C MET A 59 -0.66 5.62 5.55
N GLU A 60 -0.61 4.98 4.40
CA GLU A 60 -0.07 5.61 3.18
C GLU A 60 -0.98 6.70 2.62
N GLN A 61 -2.30 6.54 2.73
CA GLN A 61 -3.25 7.60 2.36
C GLN A 61 -3.10 8.80 3.30
N VAL A 62 -2.91 8.54 4.61
CA VAL A 62 -2.68 9.58 5.62
C VAL A 62 -1.36 10.31 5.37
N LYS A 63 -0.26 9.60 5.09
CA LYS A 63 1.03 10.23 4.74
C LYS A 63 0.90 11.13 3.51
N GLU A 64 0.20 10.69 2.47
CA GLU A 64 -0.01 11.53 1.29
C GLU A 64 -0.84 12.78 1.60
N LEU A 65 -1.85 12.68 2.46
CA LEU A 65 -2.63 13.82 2.95
C LEU A 65 -1.78 14.82 3.73
N LEU A 66 -0.95 14.33 4.66
CA LEU A 66 -0.07 15.17 5.48
C LEU A 66 0.97 15.91 4.63
N ILE A 67 1.62 15.20 3.69
CA ILE A 67 2.60 15.81 2.76
C ILE A 67 1.92 16.81 1.80
N SER A 68 0.67 16.54 1.40
CA SER A 68 -0.08 17.47 0.54
C SER A 68 -0.58 18.69 1.30
N GLY A 69 -0.82 18.58 2.61
CA GLY A 69 -1.17 19.69 3.49
C GLY A 69 0.00 20.63 3.79
N ASP A 70 1.23 20.10 3.84
CA ASP A 70 2.44 20.88 4.16
C ASP A 70 2.92 21.76 2.99
N ASN A 71 2.56 21.41 1.74
CA ASN A 71 2.82 22.25 0.55
C ASN A 71 1.83 23.41 0.37
N GLY A 72 0.80 23.52 1.23
CA GLY A 72 -0.20 24.57 1.16
C GLY A 72 0.22 25.90 1.79
N ASP A 73 1.29 25.92 2.60
CA ASP A 73 1.62 27.08 3.45
C ASP A 73 2.91 27.83 3.05
N GLN A 74 3.58 27.43 1.95
CA GLN A 74 4.77 28.13 1.43
C GLN A 74 4.47 29.13 0.28
N GLY A 75 3.20 29.40 0.00
CA GLY A 75 2.78 30.28 -1.11
C GLY A 75 2.49 31.75 -0.76
N LEU A 76 2.62 32.17 0.51
CA LEU A 76 2.21 33.52 0.96
C LEU A 76 3.35 34.43 1.45
N LEU A 77 4.60 34.08 1.18
CA LEU A 77 5.76 34.94 1.45
C LEU A 77 6.61 35.09 0.19
N HIS A 78 6.11 35.80 -0.81
CA HIS A 78 6.93 36.56 -1.76
C HIS A 78 6.13 37.65 -2.47
#